data_AF-A0A8J8D422-F1
#
_entry.id   AF-A0A8J8D422-F1
#
_cell.length_a   1.000
_cell.length_b   1.000
_cell.length_c   1.000
_cell.angle_alpha   90.00
_cell.angle_beta   90.00
_cell.angle_gamma   90.00
#
_symmetry.space_group_name_H-M   'P 1'
#
loop_
_entity.id
_entity.type
_entity.pdbx_description
1 polymer ?
#
loop_
_entity_poly.entity_id
_entity_poly.type
_entity_poly.pdbx_seq_one_letter_code
_entity_poly.pdbx_strand_id
1 'polypeptide(L)'
;MAIHPDVSDTEDSDESDTEDSDESDNDESIRNKKQYSMYLDEELQEELDDIFKKFNARRKLNDEPHVEKNRHFHQGLIEAALLDADWEDYVERRFEKTSE
;
A
#
# COMPACT_ATOMS: atom_id res chain seq x y z
N MET A 1 49.99 -36.76 -2.77
CA MET A 1 49.51 -36.73 -1.37
C MET A 1 49.01 -35.33 -1.11
N ALA A 2 47.73 -35.22 -0.75
CA ALA A 2 47.02 -33.98 -0.50
C ALA A 2 47.35 -33.41 0.89
N ILE A 3 47.40 -32.07 0.99
CA ILE A 3 47.24 -31.28 2.21
C ILE A 3 46.44 -30.02 1.81
N HIS A 4 45.20 -29.89 2.32
CA HIS A 4 44.41 -28.66 2.35
C HIS A 4 44.90 -27.76 3.51
N PRO A 5 44.71 -26.43 3.48
CA PRO A 5 43.49 -25.90 4.09
C PRO A 5 42.85 -24.71 3.37
N ASP A 6 41.52 -24.72 3.44
CA ASP A 6 40.63 -23.57 3.48
C ASP A 6 41.14 -22.51 4.48
N VAL A 7 41.35 -21.28 4.02
CA VAL A 7 41.33 -20.08 4.86
C VAL A 7 40.57 -19.00 4.10
N SER A 8 39.45 -18.60 4.69
CA SER A 8 38.60 -17.48 4.33
C SER A 8 39.40 -16.18 4.20
N ASP A 9 39.42 -15.59 3.01
CA ASP A 9 39.75 -14.17 2.84
C ASP A 9 38.45 -13.37 2.98
N THR A 10 38.26 -12.84 4.19
CA THR A 10 37.33 -11.74 4.46
C THR A 10 37.97 -10.47 3.90
N GLU A 11 37.59 -10.10 2.69
CA GLU A 11 37.85 -8.75 2.16
C GLU A 11 36.54 -7.97 2.19
N ASP A 12 36.36 -7.30 3.32
CA ASP A 12 35.54 -6.11 3.52
C ASP A 12 36.14 -4.99 2.65
N SER A 13 35.41 -4.49 1.65
CA SER A 13 35.70 -3.19 1.03
C SER A 13 34.54 -2.69 0.18
N ASP A 14 33.99 -1.60 0.69
CA ASP A 14 33.49 -0.41 0.01
C ASP A 14 32.22 -0.53 -0.84
N GLU A 15 31.15 -0.12 -0.17
CA GLU A 15 30.02 0.59 -0.72
C GLU A 15 30.50 1.66 -1.72
N SER A 16 30.06 1.56 -2.96
CA SER A 16 30.20 2.64 -3.92
C SER A 16 28.82 2.98 -4.44
N ASP A 17 28.16 3.84 -3.66
CA ASP A 17 27.09 4.72 -4.11
C ASP A 17 27.40 5.24 -5.51
N THR A 18 26.54 4.88 -6.45
CA THR A 18 26.44 5.60 -7.72
C THR A 18 25.10 6.30 -7.74
N GLU A 19 24.99 7.33 -6.90
CA GLU A 19 23.96 8.36 -7.00
C GLU A 19 24.51 9.46 -7.91
N ASP A 20 24.14 9.41 -9.19
CA ASP A 20 24.27 10.51 -10.13
C ASP A 20 23.37 10.18 -11.33
N SER A 21 22.41 10.99 -11.78
CA SER A 21 22.11 12.38 -11.47
C SER A 21 20.70 12.70 -11.99
N ASP A 22 20.03 13.59 -11.26
CA ASP A 22 19.05 14.58 -11.70
C ASP A 22 17.80 14.13 -12.50
N GLU A 23 16.76 13.76 -11.76
CA GLU A 23 15.42 14.31 -12.04
C GLU A 23 15.07 15.24 -10.87
N SER A 24 15.55 16.48 -10.97
CA SER A 24 15.08 17.60 -10.15
C SER A 24 13.60 17.86 -10.46
N ASP A 25 12.70 17.04 -9.91
CA ASP A 25 11.26 17.28 -9.95
C ASP A 25 10.72 17.43 -8.52
N ASN A 26 10.79 18.67 -8.05
CA ASN A 26 9.87 19.25 -7.07
C ASN A 26 9.77 18.54 -5.71
N ASP A 27 10.77 18.75 -4.86
CA ASP A 27 10.71 18.58 -3.39
C ASP A 27 9.80 19.64 -2.71
N GLU A 28 8.70 20.02 -3.36
CA GLU A 28 7.71 20.97 -2.88
C GLU A 28 6.27 20.54 -3.26
N SER A 29 5.92 19.24 -3.17
CA SER A 29 4.49 18.89 -3.31
C SER A 29 3.98 17.58 -2.69
N ILE A 30 4.81 16.79 -2.01
CA ILE A 30 4.33 15.56 -1.33
C ILE A 30 3.76 15.86 0.08
N ARG A 31 4.27 16.89 0.75
CA ARG A 31 3.92 17.21 2.15
C ARG A 31 2.57 17.90 2.34
N ASN A 32 1.97 18.44 1.28
CA ASN A 32 0.69 19.18 1.34
C ASN A 32 -0.48 18.44 0.69
N LYS A 33 -0.42 17.11 0.55
CA LYS A 33 -1.60 16.36 0.07
C LYS A 33 -2.65 16.35 1.18
N LYS A 34 -3.86 16.85 0.89
CA LYS A 34 -4.99 16.81 1.82
C LYS A 34 -5.29 15.34 2.16
N GLN A 35 -5.05 14.96 3.40
CA GLN A 35 -5.34 13.62 3.92
C GLN A 35 -6.70 13.62 4.61
N TYR A 36 -7.46 12.54 4.43
CA TYR A 36 -8.71 12.28 5.16
C TYR A 36 -8.46 11.13 6.12
N SER A 37 -8.48 11.39 7.42
CA SER A 37 -8.34 10.35 8.45
C SER A 37 -9.64 9.57 8.58
N MET A 38 -9.54 8.24 8.57
CA MET A 38 -10.68 7.33 8.72
C MET A 38 -10.36 6.31 9.81
N TYR A 39 -11.29 6.15 10.74
CA TYR A 39 -11.24 5.11 11.76
C TYR A 39 -12.15 3.97 11.33
N LEU A 40 -11.58 2.78 11.21
CA LEU A 40 -12.28 1.55 10.87
C LEU A 40 -12.07 0.55 12.01
N ASP A 41 -13.05 -0.32 12.24
CA ASP A 41 -12.83 -1.45 13.13
C ASP A 41 -11.74 -2.39 12.57
N GLU A 42 -11.09 -3.14 13.46
CA GLU A 42 -9.93 -3.98 13.13
C GLU A 42 -10.27 -5.06 12.09
N GLU A 43 -11.43 -5.71 12.25
CA GLU A 43 -11.92 -6.74 11.34
C GLU A 43 -12.08 -6.20 9.91
N LEU A 44 -12.67 -5.02 9.75
CA LEU A 44 -12.82 -4.37 8.45
C LEU A 44 -11.47 -3.92 7.86
N GLN A 45 -10.51 -3.50 8.69
CA GLN A 45 -9.17 -3.17 8.21
C GLN A 45 -8.45 -4.38 7.61
N GLU A 46 -8.53 -5.52 8.29
CA GLU A 46 -7.96 -6.79 7.81
C GLU A 46 -8.65 -7.25 6.52
N GLU A 47 -9.98 -7.22 6.49
CA GLU A 47 -10.75 -7.59 5.31
C GLU A 47 -10.40 -6.71 4.09
N LEU A 48 -10.31 -5.39 4.28
CA LEU A 48 -9.93 -4.46 3.21
C LEU A 48 -8.51 -4.73 2.70
N ASP A 49 -7.57 -5.07 3.58
CA ASP A 49 -6.20 -5.40 3.16
C ASP A 49 -6.15 -6.69 2.35
N ASP A 50 -6.92 -7.70 2.73
CA ASP A 50 -7.04 -8.95 2.00
C ASP A 50 -7.69 -8.77 0.63
N ILE A 51 -8.76 -7.98 0.55
CA ILE A 51 -9.41 -7.66 -0.73
C ILE A 51 -8.43 -6.90 -1.63
N PHE A 52 -7.70 -5.92 -1.09
CA PHE A 52 -6.69 -5.17 -1.83
C PHE A 52 -5.59 -6.09 -2.38
N LYS A 53 -5.04 -6.98 -1.55
CA LYS A 53 -4.03 -7.96 -1.95
C LYS A 53 -4.53 -8.87 -3.06
N LYS A 54 -5.75 -9.42 -2.92
CA LYS A 54 -6.39 -10.27 -3.95
C LYS A 54 -6.60 -9.51 -5.25
N PHE A 55 -7.05 -8.25 -5.16
CA PHE A 55 -7.27 -7.39 -6.33
C PHE A 55 -5.97 -7.18 -7.12
N ASN A 56 -4.88 -6.80 -6.44
CA ASN A 56 -3.58 -6.61 -7.10
C ASN A 56 -2.93 -7.92 -7.56
N ALA A 57 -3.12 -9.03 -6.83
CA ALA A 57 -2.65 -10.34 -7.28
C ALA A 57 -3.30 -10.74 -8.61
N ARG A 58 -4.61 -10.51 -8.77
CA ARG A 58 -5.31 -10.73 -10.06
C ARG A 58 -4.75 -9.85 -11.17
N ARG A 59 -4.47 -8.57 -10.90
CA ARG A 59 -3.86 -7.65 -11.88
C ARG A 59 -2.47 -8.12 -12.32
N LYS A 60 -1.66 -8.57 -11.36
CA LYS A 60 -0.33 -9.15 -11.64
C LYS A 60 -0.41 -10.38 -12.54
N LEU A 61 -1.40 -11.26 -12.33
CA LEU A 61 -1.62 -12.42 -13.20
C LEU A 61 -2.01 -12.05 -14.64
N ASN A 62 -2.55 -10.85 -14.84
CA ASN A 62 -2.97 -10.33 -16.13
C ASN A 62 -1.93 -9.36 -16.76
N ASP A 63 -0.71 -9.29 -16.21
CA ASP A 63 0.32 -8.32 -16.61
C ASP A 63 -0.15 -6.84 -16.54
N GLU A 64 -1.09 -6.53 -15.63
CA GLU A 64 -1.61 -5.19 -15.40
C GLU A 64 -0.82 -4.46 -14.30
N PRO A 65 -0.68 -3.11 -14.37
CA PRO A 65 0.02 -2.34 -13.36
C PRO A 65 -0.71 -2.40 -12.01
N HIS A 66 0.05 -2.40 -10.92
CA HIS A 66 -0.50 -2.41 -9.56
C HIS A 66 -1.25 -1.11 -9.26
N VAL A 67 -2.34 -1.20 -8.50
CA VAL A 67 -3.03 -0.02 -7.99
C VAL A 67 -2.51 0.34 -6.60
N GLU A 68 -2.20 1.63 -6.40
CA GLU A 68 -1.91 2.19 -5.06
C GLU A 68 -3.14 2.12 -4.12
N LYS A 69 -2.93 1.63 -2.90
CA LYS A 69 -4.00 1.41 -1.90
C LYS A 69 -4.79 2.68 -1.57
N ASN A 70 -4.08 3.73 -1.14
CA ASN A 70 -4.70 4.97 -0.65
C ASN A 70 -5.17 5.92 -1.77
N ARG A 71 -4.69 5.74 -3.00
CA ARG A 71 -5.00 6.64 -4.12
C ARG A 71 -6.06 6.08 -5.04
N HIS A 72 -5.91 4.83 -5.46
CA HIS A 72 -6.78 4.25 -6.48
C HIS A 72 -7.83 3.32 -5.86
N PHE A 73 -7.39 2.43 -4.96
CA PHE A 73 -8.27 1.39 -4.42
C PHE A 73 -9.31 1.96 -3.45
N HIS A 74 -8.89 2.68 -2.40
CA HIS A 74 -9.84 3.29 -1.46
C HIS A 74 -10.74 4.32 -2.14
N GLN A 75 -10.20 5.14 -3.04
CA GLN A 75 -11.00 6.14 -3.76
C GLN A 75 -12.10 5.48 -4.59
N GLY A 76 -11.77 4.48 -5.42
CA GLY A 76 -12.77 3.78 -6.23
C GLY A 76 -13.80 3.03 -5.39
N LEU A 77 -13.41 2.47 -4.24
CA LEU A 77 -14.33 1.80 -3.33
C LEU A 77 -15.32 2.78 -2.70
N ILE A 78 -14.85 3.94 -2.22
CA ILE A 78 -15.70 4.97 -1.61
C ILE A 78 -16.63 5.58 -2.67
N GLU A 79 -16.12 5.89 -3.86
CA GLU A 79 -16.94 6.41 -4.96
C GLU A 79 -18.04 5.42 -5.35
N ALA A 80 -17.72 4.13 -5.43
CA ALA A 80 -18.72 3.10 -5.72
C ALA A 80 -19.79 3.01 -4.60
N ALA A 81 -19.40 3.11 -3.34
CA ALA A 81 -20.33 3.07 -2.21
C ALA A 81 -21.26 4.29 -2.18
N LEU A 82 -20.76 5.49 -2.52
CA LEU A 82 -21.57 6.72 -2.57
C LEU A 82 -22.54 6.76 -3.74
N LEU A 83 -22.35 5.92 -4.77
CA LEU A 83 -23.28 5.77 -5.88
C LEU A 83 -24.44 4.83 -5.56
N ASP A 84 -24.33 4.04 -4.49
CA ASP A 84 -25.43 3.20 -4.00
C ASP A 84 -26.52 4.11 -3.40
N ALA A 85 -27.81 3.84 -3.68
CA ALA A 85 -28.91 4.67 -3.18
C ALA A 85 -29.08 4.56 -1.65
N ASP A 86 -28.62 3.46 -1.06
CA ASP A 86 -28.91 3.11 0.35
C ASP A 86 -27.73 3.46 1.30
N TRP A 87 -26.77 4.26 0.85
CA TRP A 87 -25.56 4.55 1.64
C TRP A 87 -25.88 5.27 2.96
N GLU A 88 -26.87 6.18 2.97
CA GLU A 88 -27.29 6.92 4.17
C GLU A 88 -27.87 5.96 5.22
N ASP A 89 -28.82 5.11 4.82
CA ASP A 89 -29.45 4.09 5.68
C ASP A 89 -28.42 3.09 6.25
N TYR A 90 -27.37 2.77 5.48
CA TYR A 90 -26.29 1.92 5.97
C TYR A 90 -25.47 2.60 7.08
N VAL A 91 -25.16 3.89 6.93
CA VAL A 91 -24.44 4.66 7.94
C VAL A 91 -25.26 4.77 9.23
N GLU A 92 -26.55 5.06 9.15
CA GLU A 92 -27.43 5.16 10.32
C GLU A 92 -27.49 3.84 11.11
N ARG A 93 -27.70 2.70 10.43
CA ARG A 93 -27.71 1.38 11.08
C ARG A 93 -26.37 1.04 11.74
N ARG A 94 -25.25 1.45 11.15
CA ARG A 94 -23.92 1.23 11.73
C ARG A 94 -23.74 2.06 13.00
N PHE A 95 -24.18 3.32 12.98
CA PHE A 95 -24.12 4.22 14.13
C PHE A 95 -24.91 3.70 15.33
N GLU A 96 -26.12 3.19 15.08
CA GLU A 96 -26.96 2.56 16.11
C GLU A 96 -26.24 1.37 16.77
N LYS A 97 -25.70 0.45 15.96
CA LYS A 97 -24.99 -0.75 16.45
C LYS A 97 -23.74 -0.45 17.29
N THR A 98 -23.09 0.70 17.07
CA THR A 98 -21.92 1.12 17.85
C THR A 98 -22.26 1.95 19.08
N SER A 99 -23.51 2.39 19.21
CA SER A 99 -24.00 3.22 20.32
C SER A 99 -24.69 2.41 21.43
N GLU A 100 -24.92 1.11 21.21
CA GLU A 100 -25.42 0.13 22.19
C GLU A 100 -24.29 -0.47 23.04
#